data_AF-A0A8J5NA27-F1
#
_entry.id   AF-A0A8J5NA27-F1
#
_cell.length_a   1.000
_cell.length_b   1.000
_cell.length_c   1.000
_cell.angle_alpha   90.00
_cell.angle_beta   90.00
_cell.angle_gamma   90.00
#
_symmetry.space_group_name_H-M   'P 1'
#
loop_
_entity.id
_entity.type
_entity.pdbx_description
1 polymer ?
#
loop_
_entity_poly.entity_id
_entity_poly.type
_entity_poly.pdbx_seq_one_letter_code
_entity_poly.pdbx_strand_id
1 'polypeptide(L)'
;MMKYTNCMLVTRGMTVTSGSVTLEKNDSNLIGISIGGGAKYCPCLYVVQVFDNTAASREGTLQSGDEISGVNGVNVKGKSKQEVAHLIQRSTGSVTIQYNKLHADPKQGKTLDIAMKKVKHRLVENLSSSTADALGLSRAILCNDSLVKKLDDLQRTEEMYQALMDHTKRLLKAFFDLAIVYRKFGDIFCEIGVRELQQSANEAFNQFGEAHRQMEKYGIQMLKRLKPILSDLGTYLHKAIPDTRLTIRRYADAKFEYLSYCLKVKEMDDEEMQFAQLVLRCRQEARGKFAKLRSDVLVKLELLDSKHVQHLTEQLTRLIGGLASYHSQCQQLMHDKHWFPIELDMVGTTLHSDHRNDSLQTGDYEDDEELLDAEGATEATDLVQPMENLTLNTHDTCNSKPQQEVRERNFQEVNLLGDF
;
A
#
# COMPACT_ATOMS: atom_id res chain seq x y z
N MET A 1 -41.26 20.61 47.05
CA MET A 1 -42.29 20.94 46.03
C MET A 1 -41.67 21.70 44.82
N MET A 2 -40.46 21.33 44.38
CA MET A 2 -39.74 22.00 43.27
C MET A 2 -39.01 20.96 42.40
N LYS A 3 -39.75 20.08 41.73
CA LYS A 3 -39.17 19.16 40.71
C LYS A 3 -39.99 19.06 39.40
N TYR A 4 -41.10 19.80 39.29
CA TYR A 4 -42.03 19.67 38.15
C TYR A 4 -41.86 20.72 37.04
N THR A 5 -40.92 21.66 37.15
CA THR A 5 -40.83 22.80 36.23
C THR A 5 -39.81 22.66 35.10
N ASN A 6 -39.15 21.50 34.95
CA ASN A 6 -38.00 21.37 34.02
C ASN A 6 -38.32 20.75 32.65
N CYS A 7 -39.58 20.41 32.34
CA CYS A 7 -39.94 19.96 30.99
C CYS A 7 -40.00 21.12 29.98
N MET A 8 -40.13 22.37 30.42
CA MET A 8 -40.15 23.57 29.56
C MET A 8 -38.76 24.20 29.33
N LEU A 9 -37.70 23.74 29.99
CA LEU A 9 -36.37 24.37 29.87
C LEU A 9 -35.56 23.92 28.63
N VAL A 10 -36.16 23.12 27.75
CA VAL A 10 -35.50 22.49 26.58
C VAL A 10 -35.72 23.27 25.28
N THR A 11 -36.06 24.56 25.36
CA THR A 11 -36.13 25.48 24.20
C THR A 11 -35.07 26.56 24.27
N ARG A 12 -33.98 26.37 25.03
CA ARG A 12 -32.80 27.25 24.99
C ARG A 12 -32.09 27.12 23.63
N GLY A 13 -32.68 27.75 22.61
CA GLY A 13 -32.15 27.91 21.26
C GLY A 13 -32.55 26.85 20.22
N MET A 14 -33.35 25.83 20.56
CA MET A 14 -33.79 24.80 19.61
C MET A 14 -35.16 25.15 19.01
N THR A 15 -35.24 25.18 17.67
CA THR A 15 -36.51 25.38 16.97
C THR A 15 -37.25 24.05 16.88
N VAL A 16 -38.57 24.11 17.09
CA VAL A 16 -39.45 22.94 17.03
C VAL A 16 -40.46 23.14 15.91
N THR A 17 -40.62 22.13 15.06
CA THR A 17 -41.65 22.13 14.02
C THR A 17 -42.61 20.98 14.27
N SER A 18 -43.87 21.30 14.56
CA SER A 18 -44.92 20.29 14.71
C SER A 18 -45.43 19.81 13.35
N GLY A 19 -45.75 18.54 13.24
CA GLY A 19 -46.32 17.94 12.05
C GLY A 19 -47.06 16.65 12.34
N SER A 20 -47.66 16.07 11.30
CA SER A 20 -48.28 14.75 11.38
C SER A 20 -47.95 13.96 10.13
N VAL A 21 -47.65 12.68 10.30
CA VAL A 21 -47.35 11.74 9.21
C VAL A 21 -48.23 10.52 9.33
N THR A 22 -48.77 10.04 8.21
CA THR A 22 -49.53 8.79 8.17
C THR A 22 -48.66 7.70 7.56
N LEU A 23 -48.45 6.63 8.32
CA LEU A 23 -47.61 5.50 7.95
C LEU A 23 -48.49 4.29 7.68
N GLU A 24 -48.32 3.68 6.51
CA GLU A 24 -48.89 2.37 6.20
C GLU A 24 -48.09 1.29 6.90
N LYS A 25 -48.78 0.39 7.58
CA LYS A 25 -48.14 -0.70 8.31
C LYS A 25 -47.66 -1.77 7.35
N ASN A 26 -46.57 -2.44 7.72
CA ASN A 26 -46.11 -3.62 6.99
C ASN A 26 -46.96 -4.86 7.32
N ASP A 27 -46.68 -5.97 6.64
CA ASP A 27 -47.37 -7.26 6.84
C ASP A 27 -47.26 -7.79 8.29
N SER A 28 -46.27 -7.31 9.05
CA SER A 28 -46.09 -7.62 10.47
C SER A 28 -46.82 -6.67 11.42
N ASN A 29 -47.68 -5.78 10.92
CA ASN A 29 -48.41 -4.77 11.69
C ASN A 29 -47.49 -3.77 12.45
N LEU A 30 -46.27 -3.53 11.94
CA LEU A 30 -45.27 -2.64 12.50
C LEU A 30 -45.01 -1.42 11.60
N ILE A 31 -44.69 -0.28 12.22
CA ILE A 31 -44.25 0.93 11.51
C ILE A 31 -42.73 1.13 11.50
N GLY A 32 -42.00 0.43 12.37
CA GLY A 32 -40.53 0.43 12.38
C GLY A 32 -39.86 1.57 13.15
N ILE A 33 -40.46 2.00 14.27
CA ILE A 33 -39.83 2.92 15.22
C ILE A 33 -39.68 2.26 16.60
N SER A 34 -38.64 2.65 17.33
CA SER A 34 -38.50 2.38 18.76
C SER A 34 -38.88 3.63 19.56
N ILE A 35 -39.63 3.45 20.65
CA ILE A 35 -40.15 4.53 21.49
C ILE A 35 -39.42 4.55 22.83
N GLY A 36 -38.94 5.72 23.23
CA GLY A 36 -38.33 5.99 24.53
C GLY A 36 -39.14 7.01 25.33
N GLY A 37 -38.80 7.15 26.61
CA GLY A 37 -39.49 8.05 27.54
C GLY A 37 -40.75 7.43 28.17
N GLY A 38 -41.69 8.30 28.59
CA GLY A 38 -42.91 7.89 29.30
C GLY A 38 -42.66 7.39 30.73
N ALA A 39 -41.53 7.77 31.33
CA ALA A 39 -41.14 7.43 32.70
C ALA A 39 -41.48 8.57 33.68
N LYS A 40 -41.54 8.28 34.99
CA LYS A 40 -41.91 9.24 36.04
C LYS A 40 -41.10 10.54 35.99
N TYR A 41 -39.84 10.45 35.56
CA TYR A 41 -38.93 11.58 35.45
C TYR A 41 -38.79 12.13 34.02
N CYS A 42 -39.29 11.46 32.99
CA CYS A 42 -39.27 11.90 31.59
C CYS A 42 -40.67 11.69 30.96
N PRO A 43 -41.59 12.66 31.12
CA PRO A 43 -42.98 12.52 30.69
C PRO A 43 -43.17 12.65 29.17
N CYS A 44 -42.16 13.14 28.44
CA CYS A 44 -42.16 13.19 26.98
C CYS A 44 -41.86 11.81 26.39
N LEU A 45 -42.54 11.49 25.30
CA LEU A 45 -42.29 10.30 24.49
C LEU A 45 -41.53 10.71 23.24
N TYR A 46 -40.54 9.91 22.83
CA TYR A 46 -39.73 10.25 21.67
C TYR A 46 -39.29 9.02 20.89
N VAL A 47 -38.91 9.23 19.64
CA VAL A 47 -38.36 8.20 18.77
C VAL A 47 -36.91 7.92 19.18
N VAL A 48 -36.60 6.72 19.63
CA VAL A 48 -35.21 6.29 19.94
C VAL A 48 -34.47 5.96 18.66
N GLN A 49 -35.12 5.23 17.76
CA GLN A 49 -34.53 4.76 16.52
C GLN A 49 -35.62 4.53 15.49
N VAL A 50 -35.31 4.87 14.24
CA VAL A 50 -36.05 4.40 13.07
C VAL A 50 -35.26 3.24 12.47
N PHE A 51 -35.93 2.11 12.22
CA PHE A 51 -35.29 0.91 11.68
C PHE A 51 -35.25 0.95 10.15
N ASP A 52 -34.10 0.62 9.57
CA ASP A 52 -33.92 0.59 8.11
C ASP A 52 -34.91 -0.37 7.45
N ASN A 53 -35.32 -0.09 6.21
CA ASN A 53 -36.27 -0.89 5.42
C ASN A 53 -37.70 -1.01 6.00
N THR A 54 -38.08 -0.15 6.94
CA THR A 54 -39.44 -0.10 7.50
C THR A 54 -40.28 1.03 6.91
N ALA A 55 -41.60 1.04 7.20
CA ALA A 55 -42.51 2.09 6.74
C ALA A 55 -42.05 3.50 7.13
N ALA A 56 -41.67 3.69 8.41
CA ALA A 56 -41.15 4.96 8.89
C ALA A 56 -39.83 5.36 8.21
N SER A 57 -38.94 4.39 7.93
CA SER A 57 -37.68 4.67 7.23
C SER A 57 -37.89 5.06 5.76
N ARG A 58 -38.85 4.44 5.07
CA ARG A 58 -39.15 4.74 3.66
C ARG A 58 -39.84 6.09 3.49
N GLU A 59 -40.73 6.42 4.43
CA GLU A 59 -41.42 7.70 4.42
C GLU A 59 -40.47 8.85 4.84
N GLY A 60 -39.59 8.62 5.82
CA GLY A 60 -38.43 9.47 6.10
C GLY A 60 -38.71 10.75 6.90
N THR A 61 -39.96 11.03 7.27
CA THR A 61 -40.32 12.22 8.06
C THR A 61 -39.85 12.08 9.51
N LEU A 62 -40.09 10.92 10.13
CA LEU A 62 -39.69 10.66 11.52
C LEU A 62 -38.19 10.40 11.63
N GLN A 63 -37.60 10.93 12.69
CA GLN A 63 -36.18 10.82 13.00
C GLN A 63 -35.98 10.58 14.51
N SER A 64 -34.86 9.96 14.88
CA SER A 64 -34.46 9.67 16.27
C SER A 64 -34.28 10.95 17.06
N GLY A 65 -35.00 11.14 18.16
CA GLY A 65 -35.08 12.36 18.94
C GLY A 65 -36.34 13.20 18.69
N ASP A 66 -37.19 12.84 17.73
CA ASP A 66 -38.52 13.47 17.57
C ASP A 66 -39.40 13.15 18.76
N GLU A 67 -40.10 14.16 19.28
CA GLU A 67 -41.13 13.93 20.30
C GLU A 67 -42.42 13.47 19.63
N ILE A 68 -43.07 12.45 20.20
CA ILE A 68 -44.38 11.95 19.80
C ILE A 68 -45.43 12.66 20.65
N SER A 69 -46.24 13.51 20.03
CA SER A 69 -47.28 14.29 20.70
C SER A 69 -48.67 13.64 20.60
N GLY A 70 -48.90 12.80 19.60
CA GLY A 70 -50.15 12.04 19.48
C GLY A 70 -50.12 10.89 18.47
N VAL A 71 -51.11 9.99 18.58
CA VAL A 71 -51.32 8.83 17.72
C VAL A 71 -52.79 8.78 17.31
N ASN A 72 -53.08 8.82 16.02
CA ASN A 72 -54.45 8.83 15.46
C ASN A 72 -55.35 9.91 16.09
N GLY A 73 -54.82 11.11 16.33
CA GLY A 73 -55.56 12.19 16.97
C GLY A 73 -55.63 12.10 18.50
N VAL A 74 -55.17 11.01 19.11
CA VAL A 74 -55.14 10.85 20.57
C VAL A 74 -53.84 11.43 21.11
N ASN A 75 -53.96 12.44 21.98
CA ASN A 75 -52.81 12.99 22.71
C ASN A 75 -52.16 11.90 23.58
N VAL A 76 -50.83 11.78 23.49
CA VAL A 76 -50.05 10.77 24.24
C VAL A 76 -49.21 11.36 25.36
N LYS A 77 -49.29 12.67 25.61
CA LYS A 77 -48.58 13.31 26.72
C LYS A 77 -49.00 12.69 28.05
N GLY A 78 -48.02 12.24 28.84
CA GLY A 78 -48.24 11.59 30.13
C GLY A 78 -48.62 10.11 30.06
N LYS A 79 -48.73 9.53 28.86
CA LYS A 79 -48.89 8.07 28.69
C LYS A 79 -47.56 7.35 28.81
N SER A 80 -47.62 6.07 29.17
CA SER A 80 -46.42 5.22 29.19
C SER A 80 -46.00 4.80 27.78
N LYS A 81 -44.72 4.44 27.60
CA LYS A 81 -44.24 3.91 26.31
C LYS A 81 -45.01 2.66 25.85
N GLN A 82 -45.47 1.83 26.79
CA GLN A 82 -46.26 0.64 26.50
C GLN A 82 -47.66 1.00 26.00
N GLU A 83 -48.31 2.01 26.58
CA GLU A 83 -49.62 2.48 26.15
C GLU A 83 -49.57 3.05 24.73
N VAL A 84 -48.52 3.83 24.41
CA VAL A 84 -48.33 4.37 23.05
C VAL A 84 -48.02 3.27 22.05
N ALA A 85 -47.18 2.30 22.41
CA ALA A 85 -46.94 1.12 21.58
C ALA A 85 -48.24 0.35 21.31
N HIS A 86 -49.10 0.17 22.32
CA HIS A 86 -50.41 -0.46 22.15
C HIS A 86 -51.36 0.36 21.27
N LEU A 87 -51.38 1.69 21.38
CA LEU A 87 -52.19 2.55 20.50
C LEU A 87 -51.76 2.38 19.04
N ILE A 88 -50.46 2.35 18.79
CA ILE A 88 -49.90 2.12 17.44
C ILE A 88 -50.22 0.70 16.98
N GLN A 89 -50.13 -0.32 17.83
CA GLN A 89 -50.39 -1.71 17.43
C GLN A 89 -51.87 -1.99 17.16
N ARG A 90 -52.79 -1.35 17.89
CA ARG A 90 -54.26 -1.54 17.76
C ARG A 90 -54.86 -0.94 16.48
N SER A 91 -54.21 0.04 15.86
CA SER A 91 -54.67 0.54 14.57
C SER A 91 -54.51 -0.52 13.47
N THR A 92 -55.37 -0.51 12.46
CA THR A 92 -55.29 -1.44 11.32
C THR A 92 -55.04 -0.65 10.04
N GLY A 93 -54.21 -1.19 9.15
CA GLY A 93 -53.84 -0.55 7.87
C GLY A 93 -52.84 0.60 8.03
N SER A 94 -53.28 1.73 8.59
CA SER A 94 -52.47 2.96 8.71
C SER A 94 -52.48 3.55 10.12
N VAL A 95 -51.44 4.29 10.47
CA VAL A 95 -51.37 5.05 11.72
C VAL A 95 -50.83 6.45 11.47
N THR A 96 -51.49 7.46 12.02
CA THR A 96 -51.05 8.85 11.97
C THR A 96 -50.29 9.18 13.25
N ILE A 97 -49.02 9.54 13.11
CA ILE A 97 -48.15 9.98 14.20
C ILE A 97 -48.06 11.51 14.15
N GLN A 98 -48.45 12.17 15.23
CA GLN A 98 -48.22 13.60 15.45
C GLN A 98 -46.89 13.75 16.17
N TYR A 99 -46.01 14.57 15.62
CA TYR A 99 -44.64 14.71 16.10
C TYR A 99 -44.25 16.17 16.24
N ASN A 100 -43.29 16.42 17.13
CA ASN A 100 -42.57 17.67 17.25
C ASN A 100 -41.12 17.42 16.85
N LYS A 101 -40.73 17.96 15.69
CA LYS A 101 -39.39 17.81 15.15
C LYS A 101 -38.43 18.75 15.86
N LEU A 102 -37.44 18.16 16.52
CA LEU A 102 -36.36 18.90 17.17
C LEU A 102 -35.29 19.24 16.12
N HIS A 103 -35.09 20.54 15.87
CA HIS A 103 -33.96 21.03 15.07
C HIS A 103 -32.82 21.38 16.01
N ALA A 104 -31.95 20.40 16.23
CA ALA A 104 -30.79 20.55 17.09
C ALA A 104 -29.54 20.70 16.21
N ASP A 105 -28.67 21.67 16.53
CA ASP A 105 -27.38 21.78 15.84
C ASP A 105 -26.47 20.61 16.28
N PRO A 106 -26.01 19.74 15.35
CA PRO A 106 -25.13 18.62 15.67
C PRO A 106 -23.84 19.03 16.38
N LYS A 107 -23.40 20.29 16.26
CA LYS A 107 -22.25 20.81 17.01
C LYS A 107 -22.47 20.79 18.52
N GLN A 108 -23.71 20.97 18.98
CA GLN A 108 -24.04 20.96 20.41
C GLN A 108 -23.93 19.56 21.03
N GLY A 109 -24.02 18.49 20.22
CA GLY A 109 -23.84 17.12 20.68
C GLY A 109 -22.38 16.69 20.87
N LYS A 110 -21.41 17.49 20.42
CA LYS A 110 -19.97 17.20 20.53
C LYS A 110 -19.42 17.64 21.88
N THR A 111 -19.73 16.89 22.92
CA THR A 111 -19.24 17.17 24.27
C THR A 111 -17.84 16.57 24.51
N LEU A 112 -17.14 17.07 25.53
CA LEU A 112 -15.86 16.50 25.98
C LEU A 112 -16.01 15.01 26.33
N ASP A 113 -17.14 14.63 26.92
CA ASP A 113 -17.48 13.25 27.25
C ASP A 113 -17.53 12.35 25.99
N ILE A 114 -18.20 12.81 24.92
CA ILE A 114 -18.22 12.11 23.62
C ILE A 114 -16.81 12.00 23.03
N ALA A 115 -15.99 13.05 23.16
CA ALA A 115 -14.61 13.03 22.69
C ALA A 115 -13.75 12.02 23.48
N MET A 116 -13.84 12.00 24.81
CA MET A 116 -13.15 11.02 25.66
C MET A 116 -13.57 9.58 25.34
N LYS A 117 -14.87 9.34 25.13
CA LYS A 117 -15.39 8.04 24.68
C LYS A 117 -14.83 7.64 23.32
N LYS A 118 -14.71 8.58 22.37
CA LYS A 118 -14.08 8.32 21.06
C LYS A 118 -12.60 7.96 21.20
N VAL A 119 -11.85 8.64 22.08
CA VAL A 119 -10.46 8.30 22.40
C VAL A 119 -10.36 6.90 23.01
N LYS A 120 -11.24 6.56 23.95
CA LYS A 120 -11.32 5.21 24.52
C LYS A 120 -11.46 4.15 23.43
N HIS A 121 -12.40 4.31 22.50
CA HIS A 121 -12.59 3.36 21.40
C HIS A 121 -11.35 3.25 20.50
N ARG A 122 -10.69 4.37 20.19
CA ARG A 122 -9.46 4.37 19.38
C ARG A 122 -8.33 3.57 20.05
N LEU A 123 -8.15 3.72 21.37
CA LEU A 123 -7.11 3.00 22.11
C LEU A 123 -7.41 1.49 22.14
N VAL A 124 -8.66 1.14 22.41
CA VAL A 124 -9.10 -0.25 22.57
C VAL A 124 -9.02 -1.07 21.28
N GLU A 125 -9.23 -0.44 20.11
CA GLU A 125 -9.17 -1.13 18.81
C GLU A 125 -7.77 -1.69 18.49
N ASN A 126 -6.71 -1.06 19.01
CA ASN A 126 -5.33 -1.49 18.78
C ASN A 126 -4.82 -2.50 19.83
N LEU A 127 -5.63 -2.86 20.81
CA LEU A 127 -5.25 -3.78 21.88
C LEU A 127 -5.68 -5.21 21.55
N SER A 128 -4.85 -6.18 21.95
CA SER A 128 -5.26 -7.58 21.98
C SER A 128 -6.42 -7.77 22.96
N SER A 129 -7.23 -8.83 22.78
CA SER A 129 -8.34 -9.13 23.70
C SER A 129 -7.85 -9.22 25.14
N SER A 130 -6.78 -9.99 25.37
CA SER A 130 -6.23 -10.21 26.71
C SER A 130 -5.72 -8.91 27.35
N THR A 131 -5.09 -8.03 26.57
CA THR A 131 -4.62 -6.72 27.06
C THR A 131 -5.78 -5.80 27.39
N ALA A 132 -6.83 -5.76 26.56
CA ALA A 132 -8.01 -4.94 26.82
C ALA A 132 -8.76 -5.42 28.08
N ASP A 133 -8.89 -6.74 28.24
CA ASP A 133 -9.55 -7.35 29.40
C ASP A 133 -8.74 -7.11 30.69
N ALA A 134 -7.40 -7.20 30.64
CA ALA A 134 -6.52 -6.88 31.77
C ALA A 134 -6.61 -5.40 32.21
N LEU A 135 -6.88 -4.49 31.28
CA LEU A 135 -7.09 -3.06 31.54
C LEU A 135 -8.55 -2.72 31.90
N GLY A 136 -9.44 -3.71 31.94
CA GLY A 136 -10.87 -3.51 32.21
C GLY A 136 -11.60 -2.72 31.11
N LEU A 137 -11.06 -2.68 29.88
CA LEU A 137 -11.62 -1.91 28.78
C LEU A 137 -12.60 -2.76 27.97
N SER A 138 -13.91 -2.50 28.11
CA SER A 138 -14.92 -3.17 27.30
C SER A 138 -14.80 -2.81 25.82
N ARG A 139 -14.63 -3.82 24.96
CA ARG A 139 -14.62 -3.70 23.50
C ARG A 139 -16.05 -3.54 22.96
N ALA A 140 -16.22 -2.68 21.95
CA ALA A 140 -17.48 -2.63 21.23
C ALA A 140 -17.60 -3.88 20.35
N ILE A 141 -18.71 -4.61 20.46
CA ILE A 141 -19.01 -5.85 19.72
C ILE A 141 -19.30 -5.57 18.23
N LEU A 142 -18.94 -4.40 17.70
CA LEU A 142 -19.32 -4.00 16.33
C LEU A 142 -18.46 -4.75 15.29
N CYS A 143 -18.92 -5.98 15.06
CA CYS A 143 -18.75 -6.93 13.98
C CYS A 143 -17.34 -7.47 13.74
N ASN A 144 -17.28 -8.80 13.59
CA ASN A 144 -16.25 -9.53 12.84
C ASN A 144 -16.05 -8.83 11.50
N ASP A 145 -15.09 -7.91 11.44
CA ASP A 145 -14.93 -7.04 10.29
C ASP A 145 -14.18 -7.85 9.24
N SER A 146 -14.87 -8.26 8.17
CA SER A 146 -14.22 -8.68 6.92
C SER A 146 -13.22 -7.62 6.44
N LEU A 147 -13.35 -6.39 6.90
CA LEU A 147 -12.39 -5.31 6.73
C LEU A 147 -11.02 -5.61 7.36
N VAL A 148 -10.93 -6.21 8.55
CA VAL A 148 -9.62 -6.53 9.16
C VAL A 148 -8.83 -7.46 8.25
N LYS A 149 -9.48 -8.53 7.76
CA LYS A 149 -8.87 -9.43 6.78
C LYS A 149 -8.46 -8.68 5.50
N LYS A 150 -9.33 -7.82 4.96
CA LYS A 150 -9.01 -7.01 3.77
C LYS A 150 -7.85 -6.03 4.01
N LEU A 151 -7.66 -5.54 5.23
CA LEU A 151 -6.53 -4.68 5.61
C LEU A 151 -5.23 -5.48 5.70
N ASP A 152 -5.28 -6.68 6.28
CA ASP A 152 -4.14 -7.59 6.31
C ASP A 152 -3.72 -7.98 4.88
N ASP A 153 -4.69 -8.27 4.01
CA ASP A 153 -4.43 -8.58 2.60
C ASP A 153 -3.84 -7.38 1.85
N LEU A 154 -4.31 -6.15 2.14
CA LEU A 154 -3.73 -4.91 1.60
C LEU A 154 -2.28 -4.70 2.06
N GLN A 155 -1.99 -4.94 3.34
CA GLN A 155 -0.63 -4.85 3.91
C GLN A 155 0.33 -5.84 3.25
N ARG A 156 -0.09 -7.11 3.09
CA ARG A 156 0.70 -8.13 2.37
C ARG A 156 0.96 -7.72 0.92
N THR A 157 -0.04 -7.15 0.26
CA THR A 157 0.09 -6.70 -1.14
C THR A 157 1.07 -5.53 -1.23
N GLU A 158 1.05 -4.59 -0.29
CA GLU A 158 2.01 -3.49 -0.20
C GLU A 158 3.45 -4.01 -0.02
N GLU A 159 3.67 -4.95 0.89
CA GLU A 159 4.99 -5.58 1.11
C GLU A 159 5.50 -6.30 -0.13
N MET A 160 4.63 -7.06 -0.80
CA MET A 160 4.97 -7.72 -2.06
C MET A 160 5.39 -6.71 -3.15
N TYR A 161 4.66 -5.61 -3.29
CA TYR A 161 4.99 -4.57 -4.27
C TYR A 161 6.30 -3.84 -3.94
N GLN A 162 6.54 -3.54 -2.67
CA GLN A 162 7.78 -2.94 -2.22
C GLN A 162 8.98 -3.85 -2.58
N ALA A 163 8.89 -5.14 -2.24
CA ALA A 163 9.91 -6.11 -2.58
C ALA A 163 10.09 -6.22 -4.10
N LEU A 164 9.01 -6.30 -4.88
CA LEU A 164 9.07 -6.38 -6.34
C LEU A 164 9.78 -5.17 -6.95
N MET A 165 9.49 -3.96 -6.47
CA MET A 165 10.17 -2.74 -6.92
C MET A 165 11.66 -2.77 -6.58
N ASP A 166 12.01 -3.14 -5.35
CA ASP A 166 13.40 -3.21 -4.91
C ASP A 166 14.20 -4.26 -5.71
N HIS A 167 13.60 -5.42 -6.00
CA HIS A 167 14.20 -6.44 -6.86
C HIS A 167 14.35 -5.97 -8.31
N THR A 168 13.32 -5.33 -8.88
CA THR A 168 13.36 -4.79 -10.25
C THR A 168 14.46 -3.75 -10.37
N LYS A 169 14.59 -2.88 -9.37
CA LYS A 169 15.63 -1.85 -9.30
C LYS A 169 17.03 -2.46 -9.27
N ARG A 170 17.28 -3.45 -8.40
CA ARG A 170 18.55 -4.18 -8.34
C ARG A 170 18.87 -4.89 -9.66
N LEU A 171 17.87 -5.51 -10.29
CA LEU A 171 18.03 -6.18 -11.57
C LEU A 171 18.47 -5.20 -12.68
N LEU A 172 17.78 -4.07 -12.82
CA LEU A 172 18.14 -3.05 -13.81
C LEU A 172 19.53 -2.47 -13.55
N LYS A 173 19.91 -2.29 -12.27
CA LYS A 173 21.27 -1.87 -11.91
C LYS A 173 22.32 -2.91 -12.30
N ALA A 174 22.08 -4.19 -12.04
CA ALA A 174 22.99 -5.26 -12.46
C ALA A 174 23.16 -5.32 -13.99
N PHE A 175 22.08 -5.14 -14.76
CA PHE A 175 22.17 -5.05 -16.23
C PHE A 175 22.93 -3.80 -16.70
N PHE A 176 22.82 -2.68 -15.98
CA PHE A 176 23.60 -1.49 -16.27
C PHE A 176 25.10 -1.72 -16.03
N ASP A 177 25.44 -2.37 -14.92
CA ASP A 177 26.84 -2.70 -14.61
C ASP A 177 27.40 -3.71 -15.62
N LEU A 178 26.61 -4.71 -16.03
CA LEU A 178 26.96 -5.64 -17.11
C LEU A 178 27.21 -4.91 -18.45
N ALA A 179 26.38 -3.93 -18.80
CA ALA A 179 26.57 -3.13 -20.01
C ALA A 179 27.91 -2.36 -19.97
N ILE A 180 28.29 -1.80 -18.81
CA ILE A 180 29.61 -1.17 -18.64
C ILE A 180 30.74 -2.17 -18.87
N VAL A 181 30.60 -3.40 -18.34
CA VAL A 181 31.60 -4.46 -18.55
C VAL A 181 31.71 -4.80 -20.03
N TYR A 182 30.59 -4.94 -20.76
CA TYR A 182 30.62 -5.19 -22.19
C TYR A 182 31.34 -4.11 -22.99
N ARG A 183 31.15 -2.83 -22.66
CA ARG A 183 31.91 -1.75 -23.30
C ARG A 183 33.40 -1.89 -23.05
N LYS A 184 33.82 -2.07 -21.79
CA LYS A 184 35.24 -2.21 -21.44
C LYS A 184 35.88 -3.41 -22.13
N PHE A 185 35.16 -4.54 -22.16
CA PHE A 185 35.61 -5.75 -22.81
C PHE A 185 35.78 -5.51 -24.32
N GLY A 186 34.80 -4.86 -24.95
CA GLY A 186 34.88 -4.48 -26.36
C GLY A 186 36.07 -3.56 -26.68
N ASP A 187 36.35 -2.59 -25.80
CA ASP A 187 37.49 -1.68 -25.96
C ASP A 187 38.83 -2.41 -25.90
N ILE A 188 39.01 -3.31 -24.93
CA ILE A 188 40.24 -4.11 -24.76
C ILE A 188 40.46 -5.02 -25.97
N PHE A 189 39.44 -5.73 -26.44
CA PHE A 189 39.59 -6.65 -27.57
C PHE A 189 39.90 -5.93 -28.89
N CYS A 190 39.32 -4.76 -29.12
CA CYS A 190 39.71 -3.94 -30.28
C CYS A 190 41.15 -3.40 -30.14
N GLU A 191 41.60 -3.06 -28.93
CA GLU A 191 43.00 -2.63 -28.69
C GLU A 191 43.99 -3.76 -28.97
N ILE A 192 43.70 -4.99 -28.50
CA ILE A 192 44.49 -6.19 -28.81
C ILE A 192 44.49 -6.43 -30.31
N GLY A 193 43.32 -6.39 -30.96
CA GLY A 193 43.17 -6.58 -32.39
C GLY A 193 44.09 -5.67 -33.20
N VAL A 194 44.14 -4.36 -32.90
CA VAL A 194 45.02 -3.40 -33.61
C VAL A 194 46.52 -3.72 -33.47
N ARG A 195 46.95 -4.37 -32.39
CA ARG A 195 48.36 -4.72 -32.13
C ARG A 195 48.74 -6.11 -32.65
N GLU A 196 47.77 -6.93 -33.05
CA GLU A 196 48.00 -8.30 -33.49
C GLU A 196 48.59 -8.35 -34.91
N LEU A 197 49.64 -9.15 -35.09
CA LEU A 197 50.38 -9.27 -36.35
C LEU A 197 49.70 -10.25 -37.31
N GLN A 198 49.06 -11.29 -36.77
CA GLN A 198 48.32 -12.25 -37.58
C GLN A 198 46.97 -11.66 -38.01
N GLN A 199 46.79 -11.46 -39.31
CA GLN A 199 45.59 -10.80 -39.86
C GLN A 199 44.28 -11.50 -39.45
N SER A 200 44.24 -12.83 -39.46
CA SER A 200 43.03 -13.57 -39.07
C SER A 200 42.67 -13.40 -37.58
N ALA A 201 43.68 -13.30 -36.71
CA ALA A 201 43.46 -13.06 -35.27
C ALA A 201 43.06 -11.60 -35.02
N ASN A 202 43.69 -10.64 -35.70
CA ASN A 202 43.30 -9.22 -35.69
C ASN A 202 41.82 -9.03 -36.05
N GLU A 203 41.37 -9.63 -37.16
CA GLU A 203 39.98 -9.54 -37.60
C GLU A 203 39.01 -10.18 -36.59
N ALA A 204 39.37 -11.34 -36.02
CA ALA A 204 38.56 -12.01 -35.00
C ALA A 204 38.41 -11.16 -33.71
N PHE A 205 39.51 -10.62 -33.19
CA PHE A 205 39.49 -9.77 -31.99
C PHE A 205 38.67 -8.49 -32.20
N ASN A 206 38.80 -7.85 -33.36
CA ASN A 206 38.02 -6.64 -33.70
C ASN A 206 36.53 -6.94 -33.84
N GLN A 207 36.15 -8.03 -34.52
CA GLN A 207 34.75 -8.43 -34.64
C GLN A 207 34.15 -8.74 -33.27
N PHE A 208 34.90 -9.42 -32.41
CA PHE A 208 34.45 -9.80 -31.07
C PHE A 208 34.31 -8.57 -30.17
N GLY A 209 35.26 -7.64 -30.26
CA GLY A 209 35.21 -6.38 -29.53
C GLY A 209 34.02 -5.50 -29.95
N GLU A 210 33.75 -5.37 -31.25
CA GLU A 210 32.59 -4.61 -31.74
C GLU A 210 31.26 -5.27 -31.36
N ALA A 211 31.19 -6.61 -31.33
CA ALA A 211 30.00 -7.30 -30.81
C ALA A 211 29.72 -6.93 -29.35
N HIS A 212 30.73 -6.91 -28.48
CA HIS A 212 30.54 -6.52 -27.08
C HIS A 212 30.17 -5.04 -26.92
N ARG A 213 30.73 -4.14 -27.73
CA ARG A 213 30.25 -2.74 -27.78
C ARG A 213 28.79 -2.65 -28.23
N GLN A 214 28.37 -3.50 -29.16
CA GLN A 214 26.98 -3.52 -29.62
C GLN A 214 26.03 -4.11 -28.56
N MET A 215 26.47 -5.10 -27.78
CA MET A 215 25.73 -5.62 -26.62
C MET A 215 25.52 -4.55 -25.55
N GLU A 216 26.50 -3.68 -25.31
CA GLU A 216 26.33 -2.51 -24.44
C GLU A 216 25.21 -1.60 -24.96
N LYS A 217 25.23 -1.23 -26.25
CA LYS A 217 24.19 -0.38 -26.85
C LYS A 217 22.79 -0.98 -26.68
N TYR A 218 22.63 -2.29 -26.91
CA TYR A 218 21.36 -2.99 -26.69
C TYR A 218 20.94 -2.96 -25.22
N GLY A 219 21.90 -3.17 -24.29
CA GLY A 219 21.65 -3.11 -22.85
C GLY A 219 21.16 -1.72 -22.40
N ILE A 220 21.82 -0.65 -22.86
CA ILE A 220 21.42 0.73 -22.56
C ILE A 220 20.03 1.05 -23.13
N GLN A 221 19.71 0.59 -24.34
CA GLN A 221 18.38 0.78 -24.94
C GLN A 221 17.29 0.04 -24.13
N MET A 222 17.55 -1.20 -23.74
CA MET A 222 16.66 -1.98 -22.88
C MET A 222 16.41 -1.25 -21.55
N LEU A 223 17.46 -0.77 -20.89
CA LEU A 223 17.36 -0.05 -19.61
C LEU A 223 16.52 1.23 -19.75
N LYS A 224 16.72 2.02 -20.81
CA LYS A 224 15.90 3.22 -21.09
C LYS A 224 14.42 2.88 -21.23
N ARG A 225 14.09 1.76 -21.89
CA ARG A 225 12.70 1.30 -22.09
C ARG A 225 12.07 0.76 -20.80
N LEU A 226 12.87 0.11 -19.95
CA LEU A 226 12.38 -0.55 -18.74
C LEU A 226 12.37 0.35 -17.50
N LYS A 227 13.23 1.38 -17.42
CA LYS A 227 13.29 2.32 -16.28
C LYS A 227 11.92 2.91 -15.88
N PRO A 228 11.01 3.29 -16.82
CA PRO A 228 9.68 3.80 -16.47
C PRO A 228 8.82 2.85 -15.62
N ILE A 229 9.04 1.53 -15.70
CA ILE A 229 8.30 0.53 -14.92
C ILE A 229 8.42 0.79 -13.41
N LEU A 230 9.57 1.30 -12.95
CA LEU A 230 9.78 1.63 -11.52
C LEU A 230 8.83 2.75 -11.06
N SER A 231 8.59 3.76 -11.91
CA SER A 231 7.66 4.85 -11.60
C SER A 231 6.20 4.39 -11.64
N ASP A 232 5.88 3.54 -12.62
CA ASP A 232 4.54 2.97 -12.78
C ASP A 232 4.18 2.10 -11.56
N LEU A 233 5.05 1.15 -11.17
CA LEU A 233 4.87 0.34 -9.96
C LEU A 233 4.83 1.22 -8.69
N GLY A 234 5.68 2.25 -8.62
CA GLY A 234 5.73 3.20 -7.52
C GLY A 234 4.44 4.01 -7.34
N THR A 235 3.66 4.21 -8.40
CA THR A 235 2.36 4.89 -8.32
C THR A 235 1.36 4.11 -7.46
N TYR A 236 1.39 2.78 -7.51
CA TYR A 236 0.54 1.95 -6.66
C TYR A 236 0.90 2.10 -5.18
N LEU A 237 2.20 2.01 -4.85
CA LEU A 237 2.72 2.13 -3.49
C LEU A 237 2.57 3.54 -2.91
N HIS A 238 2.93 4.58 -3.67
CA HIS A 238 3.05 5.94 -3.12
C HIS A 238 1.80 6.78 -3.31
N LYS A 239 0.83 6.36 -4.13
CA LYS A 239 -0.42 7.10 -4.36
C LYS A 239 -1.66 6.27 -4.01
N ALA A 240 -1.83 5.10 -4.63
CA ALA A 240 -3.08 4.33 -4.52
C ALA A 240 -3.32 3.74 -3.13
N ILE A 241 -2.29 3.12 -2.53
CA ILE A 241 -2.37 2.55 -1.19
C ILE A 241 -2.59 3.65 -0.11
N PRO A 242 -1.82 4.76 -0.08
CA PRO A 242 -2.02 5.84 0.87
C PRO A 242 -3.42 6.48 0.81
N ASP A 243 -3.97 6.68 -0.39
CA ASP A 243 -5.33 7.19 -0.59
C ASP A 243 -6.41 6.24 -0.05
N THR A 244 -6.19 4.93 -0.22
CA THR A 244 -7.07 3.90 0.35
C THR A 244 -6.97 3.87 1.87
N ARG A 245 -5.76 3.89 2.44
CA ARG A 245 -5.50 4.00 3.88
C ARG A 245 -6.17 5.24 4.49
N LEU A 246 -6.14 6.38 3.81
CA LEU A 246 -6.83 7.60 4.27
C LEU A 246 -8.36 7.39 4.37
N THR A 247 -8.95 6.68 3.40
CA THR A 247 -10.39 6.39 3.38
C THR A 247 -10.77 5.47 4.54
N ILE A 248 -9.97 4.44 4.79
CA ILE A 248 -10.12 3.54 5.95
C ILE A 248 -10.02 4.31 7.27
N ARG A 249 -9.06 5.23 7.42
CA ARG A 249 -8.94 6.07 8.62
C ARG A 249 -10.19 6.93 8.84
N ARG A 250 -10.75 7.52 7.78
CA ARG A 250 -12.00 8.29 7.85
C ARG A 250 -13.18 7.43 8.29
N TYR A 251 -13.27 6.19 7.79
CA TYR A 251 -14.26 5.21 8.23
C TYR A 251 -14.09 4.86 9.72
N ALA A 252 -12.87 4.55 10.17
CA ALA A 252 -12.59 4.22 11.56
C ALA A 252 -12.97 5.38 12.50
N ASP A 253 -12.62 6.63 12.12
CA ASP A 253 -13.01 7.81 12.88
C ASP A 253 -14.53 7.97 12.98
N ALA A 254 -15.28 7.68 11.92
CA ALA A 254 -16.74 7.71 11.92
C ALA A 254 -17.35 6.56 12.74
N LYS A 255 -16.75 5.36 12.69
CA LYS A 255 -17.11 4.20 13.55
C LYS A 255 -16.96 4.57 15.02
N PHE A 256 -15.82 5.14 15.42
CA PHE A 256 -15.58 5.51 16.82
C PHE A 256 -16.51 6.63 17.31
N GLU A 257 -16.86 7.57 16.44
CA GLU A 257 -17.85 8.61 16.75
C GLU A 257 -19.26 8.03 16.91
N TYR A 258 -19.68 7.11 16.04
CA TYR A 258 -20.96 6.43 16.21
C TYR A 258 -20.99 5.61 17.51
N LEU A 259 -19.93 4.86 17.80
CA LEU A 259 -19.83 4.04 19.01
C LEU A 259 -19.83 4.88 20.30
N SER A 260 -19.19 6.06 20.30
CA SER A 260 -19.22 6.94 21.48
C SER A 260 -20.63 7.45 21.78
N TYR A 261 -21.43 7.76 20.76
CA TYR A 261 -22.84 8.09 20.95
C TYR A 261 -23.68 6.88 21.42
N CYS A 262 -23.42 5.68 20.89
CA CYS A 262 -24.09 4.46 21.38
C CYS A 262 -23.82 4.22 22.86
N LEU A 263 -22.57 4.36 23.29
CA LEU A 263 -22.19 4.24 24.69
C LEU A 263 -22.86 5.30 25.54
N LYS A 264 -22.89 6.56 25.08
CA LYS A 264 -23.55 7.64 25.82
C LYS A 264 -25.06 7.40 25.99
N VAL A 265 -25.75 6.94 24.94
CA VAL A 265 -27.18 6.62 25.06
C VAL A 265 -27.41 5.51 26.07
N LYS A 266 -26.57 4.46 26.07
CA LYS A 266 -26.67 3.38 27.04
C LYS A 266 -26.49 3.86 28.50
N GLU A 267 -25.47 4.69 28.76
CA GLU A 267 -25.27 5.28 30.09
C GLU A 267 -26.47 6.13 30.52
N MET A 268 -27.07 6.90 29.60
CA MET A 268 -28.25 7.72 29.89
C MET A 268 -29.50 6.89 30.17
N ASP A 269 -29.64 5.74 29.50
CA ASP A 269 -30.70 4.77 29.76
C ASP A 269 -30.53 4.14 31.16
N ASP A 270 -29.29 3.84 31.56
CA ASP A 270 -28.95 3.27 32.88
C ASP A 270 -29.16 4.30 34.03
N GLU A 271 -28.90 5.59 33.78
CA GLU A 271 -29.01 6.68 34.76
C GLU A 271 -30.42 7.34 34.83
N GLU A 272 -31.41 6.85 34.09
CA GLU A 272 -32.77 7.43 33.94
C GLU A 272 -32.77 8.94 33.59
N MET A 273 -31.76 9.39 32.83
CA MET A 273 -31.52 10.82 32.63
C MET A 273 -32.48 11.45 31.60
N GLN A 274 -32.91 12.69 31.87
CA GLN A 274 -34.03 13.39 31.22
C GLN A 274 -33.81 13.86 29.76
N PHE A 275 -32.60 13.76 29.19
CA PHE A 275 -32.19 14.57 28.03
C PHE A 275 -31.55 13.80 26.87
N ALA A 276 -32.26 12.82 26.31
CA ALA A 276 -31.71 11.95 25.25
C ALA A 276 -31.83 12.50 23.81
N GLN A 277 -32.72 13.46 23.53
CA GLN A 277 -33.14 13.77 22.14
C GLN A 277 -32.02 14.30 21.24
N LEU A 278 -31.20 15.25 21.71
CA LEU A 278 -30.04 15.75 20.96
C LEU A 278 -29.01 14.63 20.70
N VAL A 279 -28.72 13.81 21.72
CA VAL A 279 -27.77 12.69 21.60
C VAL A 279 -28.27 11.65 20.61
N LEU A 280 -29.58 11.34 20.62
CA LEU A 280 -30.21 10.42 19.67
C LEU A 280 -30.13 10.93 18.23
N ARG A 281 -30.30 12.24 18.02
CA ARG A 281 -30.08 12.90 16.73
C ARG A 281 -28.64 12.76 16.24
N CYS A 282 -27.68 13.15 17.07
CA CYS A 282 -26.27 13.04 16.72
C CYS A 282 -25.86 11.58 16.45
N ARG A 283 -26.42 10.62 17.21
CA ARG A 283 -26.23 9.19 16.98
C ARG A 283 -26.76 8.75 15.62
N GLN A 284 -27.96 9.18 15.23
CA GLN A 284 -28.52 8.85 13.91
C GLN A 284 -27.65 9.40 12.78
N GLU A 285 -27.20 10.65 12.87
CA GLU A 285 -26.30 11.22 11.87
C GLU A 285 -24.96 10.46 11.80
N ALA A 286 -24.38 10.15 12.95
CA ALA A 286 -23.14 9.38 13.03
C ALA A 286 -23.31 7.97 12.43
N ARG A 287 -24.44 7.30 12.68
CA ARG A 287 -24.80 6.02 12.05
C ARG A 287 -24.84 6.13 10.54
N GLY A 288 -25.49 7.16 10.00
CA GLY A 288 -25.59 7.38 8.56
C GLY A 288 -24.22 7.61 7.91
N LYS A 289 -23.37 8.44 8.53
CA LYS A 289 -21.99 8.67 8.08
C LYS A 289 -21.14 7.39 8.12
N PHE A 290 -21.22 6.64 9.22
CA PHE A 290 -20.55 5.36 9.39
C PHE A 290 -20.98 4.34 8.32
N ALA A 291 -22.28 4.18 8.09
CA ALA A 291 -22.81 3.22 7.12
C ALA A 291 -22.38 3.57 5.68
N LYS A 292 -22.43 4.86 5.32
CA LYS A 292 -21.95 5.33 4.02
C LYS A 292 -20.45 5.05 3.83
N LEU A 293 -19.62 5.45 4.78
CA LEU A 293 -18.17 5.23 4.71
C LEU A 293 -17.79 3.74 4.71
N ARG A 294 -18.57 2.89 5.38
CA ARG A 294 -18.39 1.43 5.32
C ARG A 294 -18.55 0.91 3.89
N SER A 295 -19.61 1.35 3.19
CA SER A 295 -19.83 1.01 1.79
C SER A 295 -18.72 1.55 0.89
N ASP A 296 -18.34 2.82 1.08
CA ASP A 296 -17.30 3.47 0.29
C ASP A 296 -15.94 2.73 0.41
N VAL A 297 -15.56 2.32 1.63
CA VAL A 297 -14.32 1.57 1.87
C VAL A 297 -14.36 0.20 1.20
N LEU A 298 -15.48 -0.51 1.26
CA LEU A 298 -15.61 -1.84 0.64
C LEU A 298 -15.45 -1.77 -0.88
N VAL A 299 -16.14 -0.81 -1.51
CA VAL A 299 -16.03 -0.57 -2.97
C VAL A 299 -14.62 -0.15 -3.34
N LYS A 300 -13.99 0.76 -2.56
CA LYS A 300 -12.64 1.24 -2.85
C LYS A 300 -11.59 0.14 -2.75
N LEU A 301 -11.70 -0.76 -1.77
CA LEU A 301 -10.83 -1.92 -1.65
C LEU A 301 -10.98 -2.87 -2.84
N GLU A 302 -12.20 -3.13 -3.31
CA GLU A 302 -12.46 -3.98 -4.47
C GLU A 302 -11.96 -3.38 -5.79
N LEU A 303 -12.10 -2.06 -5.95
CA LEU A 303 -11.55 -1.33 -7.09
C LEU A 303 -10.01 -1.33 -7.08
N LEU A 304 -9.41 -1.16 -5.90
CA LEU A 304 -7.95 -1.24 -5.75
C LEU A 304 -7.46 -2.65 -6.10
N ASP A 305 -8.16 -3.67 -5.61
CA ASP A 305 -7.86 -5.08 -5.89
C ASP A 305 -7.92 -5.39 -7.39
N SER A 306 -9.01 -5.00 -8.07
CA SER A 306 -9.16 -5.21 -9.51
C SER A 306 -8.10 -4.46 -10.34
N LYS A 307 -7.77 -3.21 -9.95
CA LYS A 307 -6.85 -2.36 -10.70
C LYS A 307 -5.40 -2.79 -10.56
N HIS A 308 -4.99 -3.26 -9.38
CA HIS A 308 -3.59 -3.64 -9.16
C HIS A 308 -3.20 -4.88 -9.95
N VAL A 309 -4.09 -5.87 -10.10
CA VAL A 309 -3.82 -7.08 -10.88
C VAL A 309 -3.54 -6.74 -12.34
N GLN A 310 -4.41 -5.95 -12.97
CA GLN A 310 -4.25 -5.53 -14.36
C GLN A 310 -2.95 -4.76 -14.58
N HIS A 311 -2.68 -3.80 -13.70
CA HIS A 311 -1.47 -2.99 -13.77
C HIS A 311 -0.21 -3.84 -13.58
N LEU A 312 -0.20 -4.77 -12.63
CA LEU A 312 0.93 -5.67 -12.40
C LEU A 312 1.22 -6.54 -13.63
N THR A 313 0.19 -7.14 -14.21
CA THR A 313 0.34 -7.98 -15.42
C THR A 313 0.94 -7.17 -16.58
N GLU A 314 0.48 -5.95 -16.79
CA GLU A 314 1.02 -5.07 -17.84
C GLU A 314 2.52 -4.76 -17.60
N GLN A 315 2.88 -4.36 -16.38
CA GLN A 315 4.26 -4.03 -16.05
C GLN A 315 5.20 -5.25 -16.14
N LEU A 316 4.78 -6.42 -15.66
CA LEU A 316 5.57 -7.65 -15.78
C LEU A 316 5.75 -8.09 -17.24
N THR A 317 4.70 -7.95 -18.06
CA THR A 317 4.78 -8.25 -19.50
C THR A 317 5.78 -7.32 -20.20
N ARG A 318 5.77 -6.02 -19.87
CA ARG A 318 6.75 -5.05 -20.38
C ARG A 318 8.17 -5.40 -19.95
N LEU A 319 8.36 -5.80 -18.69
CA LEU A 319 9.66 -6.20 -18.14
C LEU A 319 10.22 -7.42 -18.90
N ILE A 320 9.44 -8.49 -18.97
CA ILE A 320 9.81 -9.74 -19.65
C ILE A 320 10.05 -9.48 -21.14
N GLY A 321 9.17 -8.71 -21.79
CA GLY A 321 9.31 -8.38 -23.21
C GLY A 321 10.58 -7.57 -23.52
N GLY A 322 10.97 -6.65 -22.63
CA GLY A 322 12.23 -5.91 -22.77
C GLY A 322 13.45 -6.80 -22.63
N LEU A 323 13.47 -7.67 -21.62
CA LEU A 323 14.55 -8.64 -21.40
C LEU A 323 14.66 -9.64 -22.57
N ALA A 324 13.53 -10.20 -23.01
CA ALA A 324 13.49 -11.15 -24.12
C ALA A 324 14.01 -10.53 -25.42
N SER A 325 13.61 -9.29 -25.72
CA SER A 325 14.10 -8.55 -26.88
C SER A 325 15.61 -8.32 -26.80
N TYR A 326 16.14 -7.94 -25.63
CA TYR A 326 17.57 -7.73 -25.42
C TYR A 326 18.36 -9.03 -25.65
N HIS A 327 17.94 -10.13 -25.01
CA HIS A 327 18.64 -11.41 -25.15
C HIS A 327 18.55 -11.97 -26.58
N SER A 328 17.42 -11.76 -27.27
CA SER A 328 17.28 -12.16 -28.69
C SER A 328 18.24 -11.37 -29.59
N GLN A 329 18.41 -10.07 -29.36
CA GLN A 329 19.37 -9.25 -30.09
C GLN A 329 20.82 -9.70 -29.84
N CYS A 330 21.17 -10.00 -28.59
CA CYS A 330 22.49 -10.53 -28.23
C CYS A 330 22.74 -11.91 -28.86
N GLN A 331 21.74 -12.79 -28.85
CA GLN A 331 21.84 -14.11 -29.49
C GLN A 331 22.08 -13.95 -31.00
N GLN A 332 21.29 -13.14 -31.70
CA GLN A 332 21.44 -12.90 -33.14
C GLN A 332 22.80 -12.30 -33.49
N LEU A 333 23.35 -11.44 -32.62
CA LEU A 333 24.66 -10.83 -32.82
C LEU A 333 25.82 -11.84 -32.72
N MET A 334 25.65 -12.86 -31.88
CA MET A 334 26.66 -13.89 -31.61
C MET A 334 26.48 -15.15 -32.48
N HIS A 335 25.29 -15.34 -33.07
CA HIS A 335 24.96 -16.48 -33.93
C HIS A 335 25.83 -16.50 -35.21
N ASP A 336 26.16 -17.70 -35.68
CA ASP A 336 26.96 -17.98 -36.90
C ASP A 336 28.37 -17.36 -36.96
N LYS A 337 28.91 -16.89 -35.83
CA LYS A 337 30.27 -16.35 -35.77
C LYS A 337 31.21 -17.32 -35.06
N HIS A 338 32.24 -17.76 -35.76
CA HIS A 338 33.36 -18.51 -35.18
C HIS A 338 34.29 -17.53 -34.48
N TRP A 339 33.99 -17.22 -33.23
CA TRP A 339 34.69 -16.20 -32.44
C TRP A 339 36.13 -16.55 -32.08
N PHE A 340 36.55 -17.79 -32.32
CA PHE A 340 37.92 -18.26 -32.13
C PHE A 340 38.23 -19.35 -33.16
N PRO A 341 39.32 -19.25 -33.94
CA PRO A 341 40.00 -20.43 -34.42
C PRO A 341 40.56 -21.12 -33.17
N ILE A 342 40.10 -22.33 -32.87
CA ILE A 342 40.60 -23.14 -31.74
C ILE A 342 42.09 -23.51 -31.91
N GLU A 343 42.68 -23.18 -33.06
CA GLU A 343 44.09 -23.40 -33.37
C GLU A 343 44.84 -22.07 -33.49
N LEU A 344 45.03 -21.40 -32.36
CA LEU A 344 46.10 -20.41 -32.23
C LEU A 344 47.37 -21.21 -31.88
N ASP A 345 48.04 -21.76 -32.89
CA ASP A 345 49.30 -22.48 -32.69
C ASP A 345 50.40 -21.47 -32.29
N MET A 346 50.57 -21.32 -30.98
CA MET A 346 51.55 -20.40 -30.37
C MET A 346 53.00 -20.82 -30.62
N VAL A 347 53.24 -21.94 -31.31
CA VAL A 347 54.58 -22.45 -31.62
C VAL A 347 55.25 -21.67 -32.77
N GLY A 348 54.49 -20.92 -33.58
CA GLY A 348 55.02 -20.17 -34.73
C GLY A 348 55.34 -18.68 -34.49
N THR A 349 54.86 -18.09 -33.38
CA THR A 349 54.93 -16.62 -33.15
C THR A 349 55.96 -16.20 -32.11
N THR A 350 56.67 -17.13 -31.47
CA THR A 350 57.88 -16.81 -30.70
C THR A 350 59.04 -16.56 -31.65
N LEU A 351 59.28 -15.29 -31.98
CA LEU A 351 60.54 -14.69 -32.45
C LEU A 351 61.71 -15.68 -32.70
N HIS A 352 61.64 -16.49 -33.75
CA HIS A 352 62.85 -17.08 -34.33
C HIS A 352 63.50 -15.98 -35.16
N SER A 353 64.43 -15.28 -34.50
CA SER A 353 65.42 -14.47 -35.18
C SER A 353 66.27 -15.41 -36.03
N ASP A 354 65.90 -15.55 -37.31
CA ASP A 354 66.82 -16.04 -38.32
C ASP A 354 68.00 -15.07 -38.40
N HIS A 355 69.21 -15.65 -38.22
CA HIS A 355 70.55 -15.17 -38.58
C HIS A 355 71.57 -15.20 -37.42
N ARG A 356 72.32 -16.30 -37.30
CA ARG A 356 73.64 -16.45 -37.95
C ARG A 356 74.37 -17.69 -37.44
N ASN A 357 74.91 -18.45 -38.39
CA ASN A 357 76.06 -19.33 -38.21
C ASN A 357 77.10 -18.65 -37.31
N ASP A 358 77.41 -19.25 -36.17
CA ASP A 358 78.81 -19.46 -35.84
C ASP A 358 78.98 -20.80 -35.13
N SER A 359 80.05 -21.46 -35.52
CA SER A 359 80.35 -22.86 -35.22
C SER A 359 80.98 -22.93 -33.84
N LEU A 360 80.52 -23.81 -32.94
CA LEU A 360 81.36 -24.35 -31.87
C LEU A 360 80.83 -25.72 -31.41
N GLN A 361 81.73 -26.69 -31.46
CA GLN A 361 81.57 -28.11 -31.15
C GLN A 361 81.39 -28.35 -29.64
N THR A 362 80.52 -29.29 -29.29
CA THR A 362 80.55 -30.18 -28.11
C THR A 362 79.42 -31.21 -28.35
N GLY A 363 79.62 -32.52 -28.48
CA GLY A 363 80.36 -33.43 -27.62
C GLY A 363 79.31 -34.24 -26.83
N ASP A 364 79.11 -35.52 -27.21
CA ASP A 364 78.22 -36.50 -26.59
C ASP A 364 78.35 -36.56 -25.06
N TYR A 365 77.23 -36.73 -24.32
CA TYR A 365 77.11 -37.58 -23.13
C TYR A 365 75.64 -37.94 -22.85
N GLU A 366 75.40 -39.24 -22.70
CA GLU A 366 74.18 -39.88 -22.20
C GLU A 366 74.12 -39.87 -20.67
N ASP A 367 72.90 -40.15 -20.18
CA ASP A 367 72.52 -40.76 -18.89
C ASP A 367 72.54 -39.95 -17.58
N ASP A 368 71.37 -39.94 -16.93
CA ASP A 368 71.04 -40.61 -15.66
C ASP A 368 70.08 -39.85 -14.75
N GLU A 369 69.18 -40.67 -14.18
CA GLU A 369 68.11 -40.38 -13.24
C GLU A 369 68.56 -39.68 -11.94
N GLU A 370 67.63 -38.97 -11.29
CA GLU A 370 67.38 -39.25 -9.88
C GLU A 370 65.94 -38.87 -9.45
N LEU A 371 65.22 -39.90 -9.00
CA LEU A 371 64.01 -39.85 -8.19
C LEU A 371 64.20 -39.05 -6.90
N LEU A 372 63.10 -38.54 -6.33
CA LEU A 372 62.75 -38.80 -4.92
C LEU A 372 61.26 -38.49 -4.66
N ASP A 373 60.52 -39.56 -4.34
CA ASP A 373 59.25 -39.62 -3.61
C ASP A 373 59.39 -38.92 -2.22
N ALA A 374 58.38 -38.66 -1.38
CA ALA A 374 57.02 -39.14 -1.21
C ALA A 374 56.31 -38.24 -0.16
N GLU A 375 54.98 -38.22 -0.19
CA GLU A 375 54.01 -38.31 0.93
C GLU A 375 54.10 -37.34 2.15
N GLY A 376 53.00 -36.82 2.72
CA GLY A 376 51.57 -37.04 2.56
C GLY A 376 50.76 -36.37 3.67
N ALA A 377 49.43 -36.28 3.44
CA ALA A 377 48.31 -36.21 4.39
C ALA A 377 48.18 -34.92 5.26
N THR A 378 47.03 -34.35 5.60
CA THR A 378 45.62 -34.80 5.71
C THR A 378 44.66 -33.59 5.61
N GLU A 379 43.42 -33.86 5.21
CA GLU A 379 42.26 -32.95 5.24
C GLU A 379 41.81 -32.55 6.66
N ALA A 380 41.27 -31.33 6.83
CA ALA A 380 40.02 -31.04 7.57
C ALA A 380 39.68 -29.52 7.64
N THR A 381 38.57 -29.16 6.97
CA THR A 381 37.43 -28.31 7.41
C THR A 381 37.57 -26.89 8.00
N ASP A 382 36.70 -26.03 7.43
CA ASP A 382 35.91 -24.93 8.01
C ASP A 382 36.38 -23.45 8.02
N LEU A 383 35.68 -22.68 7.15
CA LEU A 383 35.03 -21.36 7.35
C LEU A 383 35.87 -20.15 7.81
N VAL A 384 35.86 -19.06 7.00
CA VAL A 384 35.38 -17.69 7.32
C VAL A 384 35.56 -16.75 6.10
N GLN A 385 34.61 -15.81 5.93
CA GLN A 385 34.38 -14.88 4.81
C GLN A 385 35.26 -13.57 4.82
N PRO A 386 34.86 -12.44 4.18
CA PRO A 386 35.47 -11.82 3.00
C PRO A 386 36.26 -10.52 3.31
N MET A 387 36.99 -9.97 2.34
CA MET A 387 37.68 -8.67 2.52
C MET A 387 37.02 -7.55 1.69
N GLU A 388 36.47 -6.57 2.41
CA GLU A 388 36.05 -5.26 1.94
C GLU A 388 37.21 -4.23 1.97
N ASN A 389 37.08 -3.25 1.08
CA ASN A 389 37.60 -1.87 1.13
C ASN A 389 39.09 -1.59 0.93
N LEU A 390 39.43 -1.05 -0.25
CA LEU A 390 40.58 -0.15 -0.44
C LEU A 390 40.08 1.28 -0.70
N THR A 391 40.14 2.12 0.33
CA THR A 391 40.04 3.59 0.24
C THR A 391 41.40 4.18 -0.15
N LEU A 392 41.44 5.04 -1.17
CA LEU A 392 42.60 5.88 -1.50
C LEU A 392 42.34 7.32 -1.07
N ASN A 393 43.13 7.80 -0.10
CA ASN A 393 43.19 9.19 0.35
C ASN A 393 44.17 10.02 -0.49
N THR A 394 43.77 11.26 -0.73
CA THR A 394 44.44 12.37 -1.44
C THR A 394 45.44 13.12 -0.57
N HIS A 395 46.60 13.56 -1.12
CA HIS A 395 47.02 14.99 -1.20
C HIS A 395 48.47 15.22 -1.73
N ASP A 396 48.55 16.15 -2.70
CA ASP A 396 49.57 17.14 -3.12
C ASP A 396 51.09 16.79 -3.24
N THR A 397 51.77 17.14 -4.36
CA THR A 397 52.18 18.52 -4.67
C THR A 397 52.71 18.75 -6.11
N CYS A 398 52.42 19.95 -6.64
CA CYS A 398 53.18 20.85 -7.55
C CYS A 398 53.49 20.53 -9.05
N ASN A 399 52.72 21.22 -9.91
CA ASN A 399 53.14 22.25 -10.89
C ASN A 399 53.99 21.89 -12.14
N SER A 400 53.36 21.87 -13.33
CA SER A 400 53.77 22.63 -14.54
C SER A 400 52.80 22.39 -15.73
N LYS A 401 52.44 23.46 -16.43
CA LYS A 401 51.76 23.51 -17.76
C LYS A 401 52.84 23.85 -18.83
N PRO A 402 52.65 23.65 -20.17
CA PRO A 402 51.39 23.83 -20.90
C PRO A 402 51.08 22.90 -22.13
N GLN A 403 49.78 22.93 -22.51
CA GLN A 403 49.17 22.86 -23.86
C GLN A 403 49.38 21.63 -24.77
N GLN A 404 48.28 20.87 -25.01
CA GLN A 404 47.66 20.77 -26.35
C GLN A 404 46.23 20.19 -26.25
N GLU A 405 45.29 20.86 -26.89
CA GLU A 405 43.87 20.49 -27.01
C GLU A 405 43.70 19.20 -27.83
N VAL A 406 43.02 18.21 -27.25
CA VAL A 406 42.32 17.17 -28.03
C VAL A 406 40.84 17.27 -27.68
N ARG A 407 40.06 17.58 -28.71
CA ARG A 407 38.63 17.85 -28.68
C ARG A 407 37.87 16.57 -28.37
N GLU A 408 37.49 16.37 -27.12
CA GLU A 408 36.57 15.29 -26.72
C GLU A 408 35.22 15.47 -27.41
N ARG A 409 34.75 14.40 -28.06
CA ARG A 409 33.41 14.34 -28.63
C ARG A 409 32.41 14.31 -27.47
N ASN A 410 31.70 15.41 -27.28
CA ASN A 410 30.50 15.52 -26.43
C ASN A 410 29.47 14.43 -26.80
N PHE A 411 29.50 13.31 -26.08
CA PHE A 411 28.32 12.47 -25.89
C PHE A 411 27.72 12.90 -24.56
N GLN A 412 26.53 13.51 -24.59
CA GLN A 412 25.76 13.80 -23.39
C GLN A 412 25.67 12.52 -22.56
N GLU A 413 26.34 12.48 -21.41
CA GLU A 413 26.10 11.52 -20.35
C GLU A 413 24.62 11.63 -19.99
N VAL A 414 23.82 10.71 -20.53
CA VAL A 414 22.47 10.50 -20.03
C VAL A 414 22.66 10.06 -18.58
N ASN A 415 22.22 10.92 -17.65
CA ASN A 415 22.25 10.73 -16.21
C ASN A 415 21.39 9.52 -15.81
N LEU A 416 21.82 8.33 -16.21
CA LEU A 416 21.23 7.04 -15.87
C LEU A 416 21.69 6.62 -14.47
N LEU A 417 22.89 7.05 -14.07
CA LEU A 417 23.55 6.72 -12.81
C LEU A 417 23.00 7.48 -11.59
N GLY A 418 22.56 8.74 -11.74
CA GLY A 418 22.12 9.55 -10.60
C GLY A 418 20.80 9.12 -9.94
N ASP A 419 20.02 8.24 -10.61
CA ASP A 419 18.66 7.86 -10.22
C ASP A 419 18.45 6.34 -10.06
N PHE A 420 19.52 5.53 -10.05
CA PHE A 420 19.46 4.15 -9.57
C PHE A 420 19.83 4.12 -8.09
#